data_AF-A0A6V7K1C0-F1
#
_entry.id   AF-A0A6V7K1C0-F1
#
_cell.length_a   1.000
_cell.length_b   1.000
_cell.length_c   1.000
_cell.angle_alpha   90.00
_cell.angle_beta   90.00
_cell.angle_gamma   90.00
#
_symmetry.space_group_name_H-M   'P 1'
#
loop_
_entity.id
_entity.type
_entity.pdbx_description
1 polymer ?
#
loop_
_entity_poly.entity_id
_entity_poly.type
_entity_poly.pdbx_seq_one_letter_code
_entity_poly.pdbx_strand_id
1 'polypeptide(L)' 'DISEDTKMILVNAIYFKSAWESTFDPKQTELKDFHVTKDSVKRVPTMYQKRRYRQGYVAEVEAKFLEISYA' A
#
# COMPACT_ATOMS: atom_id res chain seq x y z
N ASP A 1 12.65 -14.97 25.35
CA ASP A 1 13.81 -14.53 26.14
C ASP A 1 15.09 -14.80 25.38
N ILE A 2 16.13 -13.99 25.58
CA ILE A 2 17.43 -14.20 24.92
C ILE A 2 18.24 -15.17 25.79
N SER A 3 18.78 -16.24 25.17
CA SER A 3 19.57 -17.26 25.87
C SER A 3 20.89 -16.70 26.41
N GLU A 4 21.34 -17.20 27.57
CA GLU A 4 22.64 -16.86 28.19
C GLU A 4 23.85 -17.16 27.28
N ASP A 5 23.70 -18.06 26.30
CA ASP A 5 24.76 -18.39 25.34
C ASP A 5 24.79 -17.46 24.11
N THR A 6 23.86 -16.52 24.01
CA THR A 6 23.76 -15.62 22.85
C THR A 6 24.99 -14.73 22.74
N LYS A 7 25.79 -14.95 21.68
CA LYS A 7 27.05 -14.21 21.47
C LYS A 7 26.88 -12.90 20.69
N MET A 8 25.83 -12.78 19.88
CA MET A 8 25.53 -11.56 19.14
C MET A 8 24.06 -11.52 18.71
N ILE A 9 23.47 -10.33 18.72
CA ILE A 9 22.19 -10.04 18.07
C ILE A 9 22.40 -8.81 17.19
N LEU A 10 21.99 -8.91 15.94
CA LEU A 10 21.89 -7.78 15.03
C LEU A 10 20.43 -7.60 14.65
N VAL A 11 19.85 -6.44 15.00
CA VAL A 11 18.45 -6.11 14.69
C VAL A 11 18.42 -4.88 13.79
N ASN A 12 17.53 -4.91 12.81
CA ASN A 12 17.16 -3.76 12.02
C ASN A 12 15.64 -3.56 12.10
N ALA A 13 15.20 -2.32 12.21
CA ALA A 13 13.79 -1.96 12.14
C ALA A 13 13.64 -0.70 11.29
N ILE A 14 12.69 -0.72 10.34
CA ILE A 14 12.33 0.42 9.52
C ILE A 14 10.86 0.73 9.77
N TYR A 15 10.58 1.98 10.17
CA TYR A 15 9.24 2.50 10.31
C TYR A 15 9.02 3.63 9.31
N PHE A 16 8.00 3.50 8.47
CA PHE A 16 7.65 4.51 7.48
C PHE A 16 6.18 4.88 7.61
N LYS A 17 5.94 6.15 7.93
CA LYS A 17 4.63 6.80 7.95
C LYS A 17 4.82 8.25 7.52
N SER A 18 4.58 8.54 6.24
CA SER A 18 4.55 9.90 5.71
C SER A 18 3.13 10.29 5.27
N ALA A 19 2.87 11.59 5.24
CA ALA A 19 1.67 12.13 4.62
C ALA A 19 1.80 12.01 3.10
N TRP A 20 0.68 11.77 2.43
CA TRP A 20 0.63 11.92 0.97
C TRP A 20 0.79 13.40 0.62
N GLU A 21 1.51 13.71 -0.46
CA GLU A 21 1.54 15.06 -1.04
C GLU A 21 0.11 15.52 -1.39
N SER A 22 -0.70 14.56 -1.83
CA SER A 22 -2.13 14.70 -2.07
C SER A 22 -2.93 13.75 -1.19
N THR A 23 -3.48 14.26 -0.09
CA THR A 23 -4.28 13.46 0.83
C THR A 23 -5.62 13.06 0.23
N PHE A 24 -6.08 11.86 0.61
CA PHE A 24 -7.42 11.37 0.28
C PHE A 24 -8.42 11.97 1.27
N ASP A 25 -9.58 12.42 0.79
CA ASP A 25 -10.68 12.84 1.66
C ASP A 25 -11.32 11.58 2.30
N PRO A 26 -11.28 11.43 3.64
CA PRO A 26 -11.88 10.28 4.32
C PRO A 26 -13.37 10.12 4.03
N LYS A 27 -14.10 11.21 3.75
CA LYS A 27 -15.53 11.17 3.41
C LYS A 27 -15.83 10.49 2.07
N GLN A 28 -14.83 10.38 1.22
CA GLN A 28 -14.92 9.70 -0.08
C GLN A 28 -14.51 8.22 0.01
N THR A 29 -14.17 7.73 1.20
CA THR A 29 -13.82 6.31 1.41
C THR A 29 -15.09 5.48 1.56
N GLU A 30 -15.22 4.45 0.73
CA GLU A 30 -16.41 3.60 0.68
C GLU A 30 -16.05 2.12 0.66
N LEU A 31 -16.95 1.25 1.13
CA LEU A 31 -16.78 -0.20 1.04
C LEU A 31 -16.97 -0.66 -0.41
N LYS A 32 -15.89 -1.12 -1.05
CA LYS A 32 -15.89 -1.68 -2.41
C LYS A 32 -15.35 -3.10 -2.43
N ASP A 33 -15.70 -3.85 -3.46
CA ASP A 33 -15.26 -5.22 -3.67
C ASP A 33 -13.76 -5.26 -4.00
N PHE A 34 -13.03 -6.13 -3.30
CA PHE A 34 -11.63 -6.45 -3.52
C PHE A 34 -11.49 -7.95 -3.77
N HIS A 35 -10.97 -8.30 -4.94
CA HIS A 35 -10.77 -9.69 -5.36
C HIS A 35 -9.46 -10.21 -4.75
N VAL A 36 -9.55 -10.97 -3.66
CA VAL A 36 -8.39 -11.57 -2.98
C VAL A 36 -7.79 -12.68 -3.85
N THR A 37 -8.65 -13.46 -4.48
CA THR A 37 -8.32 -14.43 -5.52
C THR A 37 -9.38 -14.35 -6.61
N LYS A 38 -9.26 -15.18 -7.66
CA LYS A 38 -10.26 -15.27 -8.73
C LYS A 38 -11.67 -15.58 -8.20
N ASP A 39 -11.76 -16.40 -7.15
CA ASP A 39 -13.02 -16.93 -6.63
C ASP A 39 -13.41 -16.34 -5.25
N SER A 40 -12.59 -15.45 -4.69
CA SER A 40 -12.83 -14.86 -3.37
C SER A 40 -12.85 -13.33 -3.41
N VAL A 41 -13.96 -12.75 -2.95
CA VAL A 41 -14.17 -11.30 -2.88
C VAL A 41 -14.43 -10.88 -1.43
N LYS A 42 -13.81 -9.77 -1.02
CA LYS A 42 -14.06 -9.10 0.26
C LYS A 42 -14.40 -7.64 0.04
N ARG A 43 -15.31 -7.10 0.85
CA ARG A 43 -15.56 -5.65 0.86
C ARG A 43 -14.56 -4.95 1.76
N VAL A 44 -13.84 -3.98 1.24
CA VAL A 44 -12.81 -3.22 1.98
C VAL A 44 -13.02 -1.71 1.86
N PRO A 45 -12.68 -0.92 2.89
CA PRO A 45 -12.67 0.54 2.79
C PRO A 45 -11.69 0.98 1.69
N THR A 46 -12.21 1.55 0.62
CA THR A 46 -11.44 1.94 -0.56
C THR A 46 -11.42 3.46 -0.65
N MET A 47 -10.23 4.05 -0.50
CA MET A 47 -10.04 5.50 -0.61
C MET A 47 -10.28 5.96 -2.05
N TYR A 48 -10.71 7.22 -2.23
CA TYR A 48 -10.97 7.79 -3.55
C TYR A 48 -10.45 9.22 -3.65
N GLN A 49 -9.85 9.52 -4.80
CA GLN A 49 -9.58 10.87 -5.26
C GLN A 49 -9.42 10.85 -6.78
N LYS A 50 -9.66 12.00 -7.44
CA LYS A 50 -9.51 12.15 -8.89
C LYS A 50 -8.51 13.27 -9.18
N ARG A 51 -7.32 12.91 -9.67
CA ARG A 51 -6.26 13.86 -10.03
C ARG A 51 -5.53 13.38 -11.29
N ARG A 52 -4.59 14.20 -11.78
CA ARG A 52 -3.63 13.78 -12.80
C ARG A 52 -2.48 13.07 -12.09
N TYR A 53 -2.18 11.84 -12.52
CA TYR A 53 -1.09 11.04 -11.99
C TYR A 53 -0.11 10.66 -13.09
N ARG A 54 1.14 10.44 -12.72
CA ARG A 54 2.06 9.65 -13.53
C ARG A 54 1.60 8.20 -13.44
N GLN A 55 1.23 7.65 -14.59
CA GLN A 55 0.69 6.30 -14.71
C GLN A 55 1.07 5.75 -16.08
N GLY A 56 0.97 4.44 -16.23
CA GLY A 56 1.22 3.79 -17.50
C GLY A 56 0.92 2.31 -17.43
N TYR A 57 1.35 1.60 -18.47
CA TYR A 57 1.17 0.16 -18.63
C TYR A 57 2.52 -0.49 -18.90
N VAL A 58 2.79 -1.59 -18.22
CA VAL A 58 3.99 -2.41 -18.37
C VAL A 58 3.56 -3.69 -19.08
N ALA A 59 3.90 -3.77 -20.37
CA ALA A 59 3.40 -4.82 -21.25
C ALA A 59 3.94 -6.20 -20.88
N GLU A 60 5.20 -6.25 -20.43
CA GLU A 60 5.93 -7.47 -20.09
C GLU A 60 5.27 -8.27 -18.95
N VAL A 61 4.50 -7.60 -18.09
CA VAL A 61 3.80 -8.20 -16.94
C VAL A 61 2.30 -7.93 -16.96
N GLU A 62 1.80 -7.40 -18.07
CA GLU A 62 0.39 -7.03 -18.28
C GLU A 62 -0.22 -6.18 -17.14
N ALA A 63 0.54 -5.23 -16.59
CA ALA A 63 0.16 -4.48 -15.40
C ALA A 63 0.08 -2.98 -15.63
N LYS A 64 -0.78 -2.29 -14.88
CA LYS A 64 -0.80 -0.82 -14.79
C LYS A 64 0.02 -0.36 -13.59
N PHE A 65 0.75 0.75 -13.73
CA PHE A 65 1.40 1.42 -12.60
C PHE A 65 0.78 2.79 -12.35
N LEU A 66 0.88 3.25 -11.10
CA LEU A 66 0.42 4.56 -10.63
C LEU A 66 1.41 5.10 -9.60
N GLU A 67 1.91 6.31 -9.80
CA GLU A 67 2.77 7.02 -8.85
C GLU A 67 1.91 7.86 -7.90
N ILE A 68 2.11 7.71 -6.58
CA ILE A 68 1.49 8.53 -5.54
C ILE A 68 2.60 9.07 -4.64
N SER A 69 2.86 10.37 -4.73
CA SER A 69 3.92 11.04 -3.97
C SER A 69 3.58 11.18 -2.50
N TYR A 70 4.60 11.04 -1.65
CA TYR A 70 4.57 11.51 -0.27
C TYR A 70 5.05 12.97 -0.18
N ALA A 71 4.66 13.65 0.90
CA ALA A 71 5.18 14.95 1.29
C ALA A 71 6.58 14.82 1.92
#